data_AF-A0A9E7MWG6-F1
#
_entry.id   AF-A0A9E7MWG6-F1
#
_cell.length_a   1.000
_cell.length_b   1.000
_cell.length_c   1.000
_cell.angle_alpha   90.00
_cell.angle_beta   90.00
_cell.angle_gamma   90.00
#
_symmetry.space_group_name_H-M   'P 1'
#
loop_
_entity.id
_entity.type
_entity.pdbx_description
1 polymer ?
#
loop_
_entity_poly.entity_id
_entity_poly.type
_entity_poly.pdbx_seq_one_letter_code
_entity_poly.pdbx_strand_id
1 'polypeptide(L)'
;MTKRLALTIFIFLLFLGTFILFKAIKTAEIYVTVYYPGELEAEGYSLENNQIVLKFHFLTSSGDLKKHFEKFKVRCFFCDLDLEKAKVVVNVDGTPLYPTCRDYVMSFDSEGNGEGVHYIASPYNLTSIAEVRIPEGYVFKELNFENNTLTIFISPGDDGGVEVVKSDIIAEYQEGLKEEWIKIVYIDGSKEWEGRVQTIGREGECPILIQV
;
A
#
# COMPACT_ATOMS: atom_id res chain seq x y z
N MET A 1 -15.48 10.70 -58.63
CA MET A 1 -14.49 9.74 -58.08
C MET A 1 -13.58 10.40 -57.03
N THR A 2 -13.08 11.62 -57.26
CA THR A 2 -12.22 12.42 -56.36
C THR A 2 -12.80 12.75 -54.98
N LYS A 3 -14.10 13.05 -54.86
CA LYS A 3 -14.72 13.36 -53.55
C LYS A 3 -14.70 12.19 -52.56
N ARG A 4 -14.85 10.94 -53.05
CA ARG A 4 -14.78 9.74 -52.21
C ARG A 4 -13.34 9.45 -51.77
N LEU A 5 -12.35 9.66 -52.66
CA LEU A 5 -10.93 9.51 -52.35
C LEU A 5 -10.46 10.50 -51.27
N ALA A 6 -10.84 11.78 -51.39
CA ALA A 6 -10.49 12.81 -50.41
C ALA A 6 -11.09 12.53 -49.02
N LEU A 7 -12.33 12.05 -48.96
CA LEU A 7 -12.97 11.66 -47.70
C LEU A 7 -12.28 10.45 -47.06
N THR A 8 -11.90 9.44 -47.85
CA THR A 8 -11.18 8.27 -47.34
C THR A 8 -9.79 8.65 -46.81
N ILE A 9 -9.05 9.52 -47.50
CA ILE A 9 -7.75 10.03 -47.05
C ILE A 9 -7.91 10.83 -45.75
N PHE A 10 -8.92 11.70 -45.67
CA PHE A 10 -9.19 12.48 -44.47
C PHE A 10 -9.54 11.60 -43.26
N ILE A 11 -10.38 10.58 -43.45
CA ILE A 11 -10.70 9.59 -42.41
C ILE A 11 -9.43 8.81 -42.02
N PHE A 12 -8.63 8.37 -42.97
CA PHE A 12 -7.38 7.65 -42.70
C PHE A 12 -6.37 8.50 -41.92
N LEU A 13 -6.23 9.78 -42.24
CA LEU A 13 -5.40 10.73 -41.50
C LEU A 13 -5.95 11.01 -40.09
N LEU A 14 -7.28 11.05 -39.91
CA LEU A 14 -7.89 11.13 -38.59
C LEU A 14 -7.60 9.88 -37.76
N PHE A 15 -7.71 8.68 -38.36
CA PHE A 15 -7.37 7.42 -37.69
C PHE A 15 -5.87 7.33 -37.36
N LEU A 16 -4.99 7.80 -38.24
CA LEU A 16 -3.56 7.90 -37.96
C LEU A 16 -3.27 8.90 -36.83
N GLY A 17 -3.90 10.07 -36.85
CA GLY A 17 -3.78 11.08 -35.81
C GLY A 17 -4.22 10.55 -34.45
N THR A 18 -5.38 9.89 -34.37
CA THR A 18 -5.88 9.29 -33.13
C THR A 18 -5.03 8.10 -32.68
N PHE A 19 -4.53 7.27 -33.61
CA PHE A 19 -3.65 6.15 -33.30
C PHE A 19 -2.27 6.60 -32.77
N ILE A 20 -1.71 7.67 -33.33
CA ILE A 20 -0.46 8.28 -32.85
C ILE A 20 -0.68 8.88 -31.45
N LEU A 21 -1.79 9.58 -31.23
CA LEU A 21 -2.18 10.10 -29.91
C LEU A 21 -2.38 8.99 -28.88
N PHE A 22 -2.99 7.86 -29.26
CA PHE A 22 -3.21 6.73 -28.34
C PHE A 22 -1.91 6.03 -27.96
N LYS A 23 -0.97 5.89 -28.91
CA LYS A 23 0.40 5.41 -28.62
C LYS A 23 1.23 6.40 -27.80
N ALA A 24 0.90 7.69 -27.84
CA ALA A 24 1.63 8.73 -27.12
C ALA A 24 1.25 8.82 -25.62
N ILE A 25 0.15 8.19 -25.19
CA ILE A 25 -0.30 8.22 -23.80
C ILE A 25 -0.07 6.85 -23.18
N LYS A 26 0.87 6.78 -22.23
CA LYS A 26 1.02 5.62 -21.35
C LYS A 26 0.26 5.87 -20.05
N THR A 27 -0.45 4.88 -19.54
CA THR A 27 -1.17 4.96 -18.26
C THR A 27 -0.80 3.77 -17.40
N ALA A 28 -0.54 4.01 -16.12
CA ALA A 28 -0.35 2.98 -15.10
C ALA A 28 -1.22 3.29 -13.88
N GLU A 29 -1.77 2.25 -13.27
CA GLU A 29 -2.48 2.35 -12.00
C GLU A 29 -1.54 1.87 -10.89
N ILE A 30 -1.25 2.76 -9.95
CA ILE A 30 -0.34 2.50 -8.84
C ILE A 30 -1.13 2.60 -7.55
N TYR A 31 -1.08 1.54 -6.78
CA TYR A 31 -1.65 1.48 -5.44
C TYR A 31 -0.54 1.74 -4.44
N VAL A 32 -0.80 2.54 -3.42
CA VAL A 32 0.18 2.79 -2.37
C VAL A 32 -0.48 2.76 -1.00
N THR A 33 0.17 2.05 -0.07
CA THR A 33 -0.10 2.19 1.36
C THR A 33 1.05 2.93 2.01
N VAL A 34 0.75 4.01 2.71
CA VAL A 34 1.72 4.77 3.48
C VAL A 34 1.40 4.63 4.96
N TYR A 35 2.34 4.09 5.73
CA TYR A 35 2.28 4.15 7.19
C TYR A 35 2.98 5.42 7.66
N TYR A 36 2.28 6.30 8.37
CA TYR A 36 2.83 7.61 8.75
C TYR A 36 2.34 8.07 10.13
N PRO A 37 3.15 8.79 10.95
CA PRO A 37 2.74 9.27 12.27
C PRO A 37 1.76 10.46 12.20
N GLY A 38 0.59 10.23 11.62
CA GLY A 38 -0.49 11.18 11.43
C GLY A 38 -1.21 11.01 10.10
N GLU A 39 -2.19 11.88 9.87
CA GLU A 39 -3.05 11.83 8.69
C GLU A 39 -2.36 12.44 7.47
N LEU A 40 -2.56 11.80 6.33
CA LEU A 40 -2.04 12.23 5.03
C LEU A 40 -3.17 12.52 4.06
N GLU A 41 -2.94 13.46 3.15
CA GLU A 41 -3.78 13.71 1.99
C GLU A 41 -2.94 13.57 0.71
N ALA A 42 -3.49 12.89 -0.30
CA ALA A 42 -2.83 12.74 -1.58
C ALA A 42 -2.96 14.02 -2.43
N GLU A 43 -1.83 14.59 -2.86
CA GLU A 43 -1.82 15.81 -3.69
C GLU A 43 -1.76 15.49 -5.20
N GLY A 44 -1.24 14.32 -5.56
CA GLY A 44 -1.06 13.91 -6.96
C GLY A 44 0.28 13.24 -7.21
N TYR A 45 0.81 13.38 -8.43
CA TYR A 45 2.10 12.79 -8.80
C TYR A 45 2.89 13.72 -9.72
N SER A 46 4.22 13.52 -9.75
CA SER A 46 5.11 14.07 -10.78
C SER A 46 5.98 12.96 -11.38
N LEU A 47 6.50 13.23 -12.57
CA LEU A 47 7.42 12.34 -13.28
C LEU A 47 8.78 13.03 -13.36
N GLU A 48 9.77 12.50 -12.67
CA GLU A 48 11.07 13.14 -12.47
C GLU A 48 12.19 12.11 -12.62
N ASN A 49 13.21 12.39 -13.45
CA ASN A 49 14.43 11.57 -13.53
C ASN A 49 14.19 10.04 -13.64
N ASN A 50 13.25 9.62 -14.49
CA ASN A 50 12.85 8.22 -14.67
C ASN A 50 12.17 7.58 -13.43
N GLN A 51 11.52 8.41 -12.61
CA GLN A 51 10.80 8.02 -11.40
C GLN A 51 9.37 8.56 -11.43
N ILE A 52 8.50 7.86 -10.74
CA ILE A 52 7.14 8.29 -10.42
C ILE A 52 7.16 8.75 -8.97
N VAL A 53 6.95 10.06 -8.74
CA VAL A 53 6.90 10.65 -7.41
C VAL A 53 5.44 10.84 -7.02
N LEU A 54 4.96 10.07 -6.05
CA LEU A 54 3.61 10.19 -5.49
C LEU A 54 3.66 11.18 -4.33
N LYS A 55 2.85 12.23 -4.40
CA LYS A 55 2.91 13.37 -3.47
C LYS A 55 1.80 13.30 -2.44
N PHE A 56 2.18 13.49 -1.20
CA PHE A 56 1.29 13.56 -0.05
C PHE A 56 1.60 14.80 0.78
N HIS A 57 0.55 15.38 1.34
CA HIS A 57 0.59 16.44 2.32
C HIS A 57 0.27 15.89 3.71
N PHE A 58 1.01 16.33 4.72
CA PHE A 58 0.74 15.99 6.11
C PHE A 58 -0.29 16.95 6.72
N LEU A 59 -1.43 16.41 7.16
CA LEU A 59 -2.53 17.21 7.68
C LEU A 59 -2.37 17.51 9.18
N THR A 60 -2.25 16.45 9.98
CA THR A 60 -2.25 16.55 11.44
C THR A 60 -1.42 15.42 12.06
N SER A 61 -0.61 15.77 13.05
CA SER A 61 0.09 14.77 13.87
C SER A 61 -0.87 14.15 14.88
N SER A 62 -0.94 12.81 14.90
CA SER A 62 -1.68 12.06 15.93
C SER A 62 -0.77 11.39 16.95
N GLY A 63 0.56 11.45 16.81
CA GLY A 63 1.51 10.63 17.59
C GLY A 63 1.48 9.15 17.21
N ASP A 64 0.29 8.61 16.95
CA ASP A 64 0.06 7.25 16.49
C ASP A 64 0.38 7.06 15.01
N LEU A 65 0.80 5.84 14.64
CA LEU A 65 1.02 5.43 13.26
C LEU A 65 -0.33 5.17 12.58
N LYS A 66 -0.62 5.88 11.49
CA LYS A 66 -1.83 5.71 10.67
C LYS A 66 -1.49 5.04 9.36
N LYS A 67 -2.43 4.23 8.86
CA LYS A 67 -2.37 3.60 7.54
C LYS A 67 -3.20 4.41 6.56
N HIS A 68 -2.55 4.96 5.54
CA HIS A 68 -3.20 5.69 4.46
C HIS A 68 -3.08 4.89 3.16
N PHE A 69 -4.19 4.73 2.42
CA PHE A 69 -4.22 4.02 1.15
C PHE A 69 -4.69 4.95 0.05
N GLU A 70 -3.99 4.96 -1.08
CA GLU A 70 -4.33 5.79 -2.23
C GLU A 70 -4.12 5.06 -3.56
N LYS A 71 -4.94 5.39 -4.56
CA LYS A 71 -4.83 4.88 -5.93
C LYS A 71 -4.49 6.03 -6.88
N PHE A 72 -3.30 5.99 -7.47
CA PHE A 72 -2.87 6.95 -8.48
C PHE A 72 -3.06 6.41 -9.89
N LYS A 73 -3.73 7.20 -10.74
CA LYS A 73 -3.77 6.98 -12.20
C LYS A 73 -2.71 7.83 -12.88
N VAL A 74 -1.51 7.28 -13.00
CA VAL A 74 -0.35 7.96 -13.59
C VAL A 74 -0.46 7.94 -15.10
N ARG A 75 -0.46 9.11 -15.72
CA ARG A 75 -0.50 9.30 -17.17
C ARG A 75 0.75 10.02 -17.62
N CYS A 76 1.29 9.55 -18.73
CA CYS A 76 2.50 10.09 -19.29
C CYS A 76 2.31 10.35 -20.78
N PHE A 77 2.49 11.60 -21.19
CA PHE A 77 2.34 12.06 -22.56
C PHE A 77 3.72 12.19 -23.20
N PHE A 78 3.96 11.50 -24.31
CA PHE A 78 5.21 11.57 -25.08
C PHE A 78 6.48 11.28 -24.26
N CYS A 79 6.40 10.43 -23.24
CA CYS A 79 7.56 10.11 -22.43
C CYS A 79 8.18 8.76 -22.77
N ASP A 80 9.51 8.73 -22.73
CA ASP A 80 10.30 7.52 -22.88
C ASP A 80 10.29 6.66 -21.61
N LEU A 81 9.69 7.14 -20.52
CA LEU A 81 9.53 6.41 -19.27
C LEU A 81 8.73 5.13 -19.50
N ASP A 82 9.33 4.01 -19.10
CA ASP A 82 8.64 2.74 -18.95
C ASP A 82 7.95 2.73 -17.59
N LEU A 83 6.65 3.06 -17.55
CA LEU A 83 5.90 3.23 -16.30
C LEU A 83 5.87 1.96 -15.44
N GLU A 84 5.99 0.78 -16.05
CA GLU A 84 6.01 -0.51 -15.34
C GLU A 84 7.35 -0.77 -14.64
N LYS A 85 8.43 -0.17 -15.14
CA LYS A 85 9.79 -0.29 -14.60
C LYS A 85 10.26 0.96 -13.85
N ALA A 86 9.48 2.04 -13.88
CA ALA A 86 9.83 3.28 -13.23
C ALA A 86 9.96 3.05 -11.72
N LYS A 87 10.99 3.66 -11.11
CA LYS A 87 11.11 3.64 -9.66
C LYS A 87 9.98 4.50 -9.07
N VAL A 88 9.26 3.96 -8.10
CA VAL A 88 8.24 4.71 -7.36
C VAL A 88 8.87 5.29 -6.09
N VAL A 89 8.59 6.56 -5.83
CA VAL A 89 8.98 7.27 -4.61
C VAL A 89 7.74 7.93 -4.04
N VAL A 90 7.51 7.75 -2.74
CA VAL A 90 6.48 8.48 -2.01
C VAL A 90 7.14 9.73 -1.43
N ASN A 91 6.55 10.89 -1.59
CA ASN A 91 7.07 12.14 -1.07
C ASN A 91 6.02 12.77 -0.15
N VAL A 92 6.38 12.92 1.12
CA VAL A 92 5.55 13.61 2.12
C VAL A 92 6.21 14.95 2.44
N ASP A 93 5.62 16.05 1.97
CA ASP A 93 6.10 17.42 2.19
C ASP A 93 7.63 17.63 1.96
N GLY A 94 8.17 17.02 0.90
CA GLY A 94 9.59 17.10 0.54
C GLY A 94 10.47 15.98 1.11
N THR A 95 9.92 15.12 1.96
CA THR A 95 10.63 13.96 2.51
C THR A 95 10.38 12.70 1.65
N PRO A 96 11.41 12.16 0.96
CA PRO A 96 11.25 10.97 0.16
C PRO A 96 11.23 9.70 1.02
N LEU A 97 10.21 8.88 0.82
CA LEU A 97 10.06 7.52 1.34
C LEU A 97 10.19 6.54 0.17
N TYR A 98 11.09 5.58 0.30
CA TYR A 98 11.33 4.56 -0.72
C TYR A 98 10.56 3.30 -0.35
N PRO A 99 9.58 2.86 -1.15
CA PRO A 99 8.89 1.61 -0.90
C PRO A 99 9.87 0.44 -0.90
N THR A 100 9.89 -0.34 0.18
CA THR A 100 10.71 -1.55 0.31
C THR A 100 9.90 -2.83 0.21
N CYS A 101 8.56 -2.73 0.33
CA CYS A 101 7.64 -3.84 0.11
C CYS A 101 6.80 -3.63 -1.15
N ARG A 102 6.67 -4.71 -1.92
CA ARG A 102 5.91 -4.75 -3.16
C ARG A 102 4.96 -5.95 -3.17
N ASP A 103 3.74 -5.70 -3.64
CA ASP A 103 2.81 -6.76 -4.03
C ASP A 103 2.30 -6.54 -5.45
N TYR A 104 2.03 -7.65 -6.15
CA TYR A 104 1.31 -7.62 -7.41
C TYR A 104 -0.15 -7.90 -7.11
N VAL A 105 -0.97 -6.86 -7.26
CA VAL A 105 -2.39 -6.94 -6.93
C VAL A 105 -3.18 -7.12 -8.21
N MET A 106 -3.91 -8.23 -8.29
CA MET A 106 -4.79 -8.53 -9.44
C MET A 106 -6.19 -7.91 -9.33
N SER A 107 -6.54 -7.26 -8.21
CA SER A 107 -7.64 -6.26 -8.10
C SER A 107 -7.91 -5.86 -6.65
N PHE A 108 -8.27 -4.59 -6.43
CA PHE A 108 -9.02 -4.13 -5.25
C PHE A 108 -10.38 -3.50 -5.65
N ASP A 109 -10.71 -3.41 -6.94
CA ASP A 109 -12.01 -2.92 -7.38
C ASP A 109 -13.06 -4.03 -7.38
N SER A 110 -14.32 -3.65 -7.13
CA SER A 110 -15.48 -4.55 -7.16
C SER A 110 -15.77 -5.11 -8.57
N GLU A 111 -15.03 -4.68 -9.58
CA GLU A 111 -15.20 -5.03 -10.99
C GLU A 111 -14.15 -6.04 -11.49
N GLY A 112 -13.12 -6.35 -10.69
CA GLY A 112 -12.17 -7.43 -10.93
C GLY A 112 -11.25 -7.27 -12.14
N ASN A 113 -11.03 -6.04 -12.63
CA ASN A 113 -10.38 -5.81 -13.94
C ASN A 113 -9.13 -4.91 -13.90
N GLY A 114 -8.52 -4.69 -12.73
CA GLY A 114 -7.31 -3.88 -12.60
C GLY A 114 -6.07 -4.69 -12.18
N GLU A 115 -5.16 -4.93 -13.12
CA GLU A 115 -3.78 -5.33 -12.79
C GLU A 115 -3.00 -4.09 -12.34
N GLY A 116 -2.35 -4.17 -11.17
CA GLY A 116 -1.53 -3.07 -10.67
C GLY A 116 -0.47 -3.51 -9.66
N VAL A 117 0.47 -2.61 -9.41
CA VAL A 117 1.50 -2.81 -8.40
C VAL A 117 1.10 -2.05 -7.15
N HIS A 118 1.15 -2.73 -6.01
CA HIS A 118 0.96 -2.13 -4.70
C HIS A 118 2.31 -1.92 -4.03
N TYR A 119 2.60 -0.67 -3.69
CA TYR A 119 3.78 -0.27 -2.97
C TYR A 119 3.43 0.05 -1.53
N ILE A 120 4.30 -0.32 -0.60
CA ILE A 120 4.15 0.05 0.80
C ILE A 120 5.35 0.87 1.22
N ALA A 121 5.09 2.04 1.82
CA ALA A 121 6.10 2.98 2.26
C ALA A 121 5.86 3.40 3.72
N SER A 122 6.94 3.73 4.41
CA SER A 122 6.92 4.24 5.78
C SER A 122 8.22 5.01 6.05
N PRO A 123 8.22 6.04 6.93
CA PRO A 123 9.45 6.59 7.49
C PRO A 123 10.12 5.64 8.49
N TYR A 124 9.46 4.54 8.87
CA TYR A 124 9.98 3.51 9.77
C TYR A 124 10.27 2.22 9.02
N ASN A 125 11.04 1.32 9.65
CA ASN A 125 11.25 -0.02 9.10
C ASN A 125 9.91 -0.77 9.04
N LEU A 126 9.51 -1.20 7.84
CA LEU A 126 8.28 -1.94 7.63
C LEU A 126 8.26 -3.28 8.37
N THR A 127 9.42 -3.87 8.68
CA THR A 127 9.47 -5.10 9.48
C THR A 127 9.07 -4.89 10.95
N SER A 128 9.14 -3.65 11.44
CA SER A 128 8.71 -3.28 12.80
C SER A 128 7.21 -2.96 12.90
N ILE A 129 6.48 -3.01 11.78
CA ILE A 129 5.07 -2.63 11.71
C ILE A 129 4.21 -3.89 11.58
N ALA A 130 3.14 -3.95 12.37
CA ALA A 130 2.09 -4.94 12.26
C ALA A 130 0.72 -4.26 12.16
N GLU A 131 -0.12 -4.79 11.29
CA GLU A 131 -1.57 -4.59 11.35
C GLU A 131 -2.15 -5.67 12.28
N VAL A 132 -2.83 -5.30 13.35
CA VAL A 132 -3.44 -6.23 14.31
C VAL A 132 -4.95 -6.10 14.21
N ARG A 133 -5.61 -7.15 13.69
CA ARG A 133 -7.07 -7.20 13.62
C ARG A 133 -7.64 -7.53 14.99
N ILE A 134 -8.33 -6.56 15.57
CA ILE A 134 -8.97 -6.65 16.88
C ILE A 134 -10.38 -7.25 16.71
N PRO A 135 -10.74 -8.29 17.49
CA PRO A 135 -12.08 -8.85 17.47
C PRO A 135 -13.17 -7.82 17.79
N GLU A 136 -14.37 -8.00 17.21
CA GLU A 136 -15.50 -7.11 17.48
C GLU A 136 -15.84 -7.05 18.97
N GLY A 137 -16.08 -5.82 19.47
CA GLY A 137 -16.40 -5.58 20.88
C GLY A 137 -15.17 -5.51 21.80
N TYR A 138 -13.96 -5.44 21.24
CA TYR A 138 -12.71 -5.27 21.98
C TYR A 138 -11.87 -4.16 21.40
N VAL A 139 -10.94 -3.62 22.19
CA VAL A 139 -9.96 -2.61 21.79
C VAL A 139 -8.55 -3.09 22.11
N PHE A 140 -7.59 -2.66 21.31
CA PHE A 140 -6.17 -2.94 21.54
C PHE A 140 -5.65 -2.25 22.81
N LYS A 141 -4.72 -2.90 23.53
CA LYS A 141 -4.01 -2.32 24.67
C LYS A 141 -2.51 -2.32 24.47
N GLU A 142 -1.93 -3.51 24.36
CA GLU A 142 -0.49 -3.67 24.31
C GLU A 142 -0.09 -5.03 23.73
N LEU A 143 1.20 -5.14 23.42
CA LEU A 143 1.86 -6.37 23.01
C LEU A 143 2.91 -6.73 24.05
N ASN A 144 3.01 -8.02 24.37
CA ASN A 144 4.11 -8.58 25.14
C ASN A 144 4.64 -9.84 24.48
N PHE A 145 5.91 -10.15 24.68
CA PHE A 145 6.51 -11.39 24.21
C PHE A 145 7.22 -12.10 25.34
N GLU A 146 6.79 -13.33 25.61
CA GLU A 146 7.39 -14.17 26.63
C GLU A 146 7.26 -15.64 26.26
N ASN A 147 8.27 -16.46 26.55
CA ASN A 147 8.25 -17.90 26.32
C ASN A 147 7.80 -18.30 24.90
N ASN A 148 8.33 -17.64 23.88
CA ASN A 148 8.02 -17.89 22.47
C ASN A 148 6.53 -17.69 22.10
N THR A 149 5.85 -16.84 22.87
CA THR A 149 4.45 -16.46 22.67
C THR A 149 4.35 -14.94 22.60
N LEU A 150 3.79 -14.44 21.50
CA LEU A 150 3.33 -13.06 21.37
C LEU A 150 1.92 -12.96 21.96
N THR A 151 1.78 -12.24 23.05
CA THR A 151 0.49 -11.96 23.69
C THR A 151 0.01 -10.57 23.29
N ILE A 152 -1.21 -10.52 22.75
CA ILE A 152 -1.94 -9.32 22.35
C ILE A 152 -3.01 -9.07 23.40
N PHE A 153 -2.79 -8.07 24.23
CA PHE A 153 -3.75 -7.69 25.26
C PHE A 153 -4.83 -6.81 24.64
N ILE A 154 -6.07 -7.22 24.85
CA ILE A 154 -7.26 -6.50 24.42
C ILE A 154 -8.19 -6.28 25.62
N SER A 155 -9.12 -5.34 25.52
CA SER A 155 -10.16 -5.18 26.55
C SER A 155 -11.52 -4.96 25.90
N PRO A 156 -12.63 -5.27 26.57
CA PRO A 156 -13.96 -4.90 26.06
C PRO A 156 -14.05 -3.41 25.73
N GLY A 157 -14.68 -3.08 24.60
CA GLY A 157 -14.93 -1.71 24.18
C GLY A 157 -15.60 -1.67 22.81
N ASP A 158 -16.00 -0.46 22.38
CA ASP A 158 -16.86 -0.30 21.20
C ASP A 158 -16.09 -0.30 19.86
N ASP A 159 -14.76 -0.48 19.89
CA ASP A 159 -13.87 -0.21 18.76
C ASP A 159 -13.14 -1.47 18.27
N GLY A 160 -13.86 -2.33 17.54
CA GLY A 160 -13.24 -3.40 16.75
C GLY A 160 -12.63 -2.84 15.45
N GLY A 161 -11.64 -3.52 14.87
CA GLY A 161 -11.01 -3.00 13.65
C GLY A 161 -9.60 -3.52 13.40
N VAL A 162 -8.77 -2.69 12.78
CA VAL A 162 -7.35 -2.97 12.55
C VAL A 162 -6.54 -1.88 13.23
N GLU A 163 -5.76 -2.27 14.22
CA GLU A 163 -4.79 -1.40 14.89
C GLU A 163 -3.44 -1.49 14.17
N VAL A 164 -2.80 -0.34 13.95
CA VAL A 164 -1.49 -0.28 13.31
C VAL A 164 -0.44 -0.05 14.39
N VAL A 165 0.36 -1.09 14.67
CA VAL A 165 1.35 -1.05 15.74
C VAL A 165 2.75 -1.00 15.16
N LYS A 166 3.57 -0.09 15.69
CA LYS A 166 5.02 -0.11 15.51
C LYS A 166 5.65 -0.66 16.79
N SER A 167 6.41 -1.75 16.71
CA SER A 167 6.99 -2.41 17.87
C SER A 167 8.32 -3.09 17.55
N ASP A 168 9.29 -2.93 18.45
CA ASP A 168 10.59 -3.62 18.36
C ASP A 168 10.43 -5.14 18.56
N ILE A 169 9.41 -5.58 19.31
CA ILE A 169 9.06 -7.00 19.46
C ILE A 169 8.73 -7.59 18.09
N ILE A 170 7.91 -6.88 17.30
CA ILE A 170 7.54 -7.34 15.95
C ILE A 170 8.78 -7.38 15.04
N ALA A 171 9.66 -6.38 15.14
CA ALA A 171 10.89 -6.33 14.36
C ALA A 171 11.84 -7.50 14.67
N GLU A 172 12.06 -7.80 15.96
CA GLU A 172 12.96 -8.84 16.43
C GLU A 172 12.45 -10.25 16.06
N TYR A 173 11.14 -10.44 16.15
CA TYR A 173 10.50 -11.76 16.03
C TYR A 173 9.72 -11.94 14.73
N GLN A 174 9.97 -11.14 13.69
CA GLN A 174 9.12 -11.14 12.50
C GLN A 174 9.15 -12.47 11.73
N GLU A 175 10.35 -13.04 11.53
CA GLU A 175 10.52 -14.37 10.92
C GLU A 175 9.89 -15.45 11.81
N GLY A 176 10.07 -15.29 13.13
CA GLY A 176 9.30 -15.86 14.24
C GLY A 176 7.80 -16.06 13.97
N LEU A 177 7.18 -14.98 13.58
CA LEU A 177 5.74 -14.89 13.40
C LEU A 177 5.31 -15.45 12.02
N LYS A 178 6.13 -15.23 10.98
CA LYS A 178 5.83 -15.69 9.61
C LYS A 178 5.93 -17.21 9.44
N GLU A 179 6.89 -17.85 10.08
CA GLU A 179 7.11 -19.31 9.98
C GLU A 179 6.33 -20.10 11.06
N GLU A 180 5.41 -19.46 11.79
CA GLU A 180 4.50 -20.06 12.78
C GLU A 180 5.15 -20.79 13.98
N TRP A 181 6.48 -20.71 14.15
CA TRP A 181 7.22 -21.11 15.35
C TRP A 181 6.93 -20.27 16.58
N ILE A 182 6.43 -19.03 16.45
CA ILE A 182 5.95 -18.21 17.58
C ILE A 182 4.43 -18.35 17.71
N LYS A 183 3.96 -18.71 18.91
CA LYS A 183 2.53 -18.75 19.22
C LYS A 183 1.99 -17.32 19.34
N ILE A 184 0.80 -17.06 18.82
CA ILE A 184 0.12 -15.78 18.99
C ILE A 184 -1.16 -15.99 19.78
N VAL A 185 -1.37 -15.15 20.78
CA VAL A 185 -2.51 -15.26 21.69
C VAL A 185 -3.12 -13.88 21.92
N TYR A 186 -4.43 -13.77 21.75
CA TYR A 186 -5.21 -12.62 22.20
C TYR A 186 -5.80 -12.92 23.57
N ILE A 187 -5.77 -11.97 24.49
CA ILE A 187 -6.30 -12.14 25.85
C ILE A 187 -6.98 -10.88 26.38
N ASP A 188 -8.14 -11.04 27.03
CA ASP A 188 -8.88 -9.97 27.72
C ASP A 188 -8.90 -10.10 29.25
N GLY A 189 -8.19 -11.11 29.78
CA GLY A 189 -8.15 -11.50 31.19
C GLY A 189 -9.17 -12.59 31.58
N SER A 190 -10.14 -12.89 30.72
CA SER A 190 -11.18 -13.91 30.91
C SER A 190 -11.23 -14.97 29.82
N LYS A 191 -10.80 -14.62 28.60
CA LYS A 191 -10.84 -15.44 27.39
C LYS A 191 -9.51 -15.37 26.65
N GLU A 192 -9.23 -16.45 25.93
CA GLU A 192 -8.06 -16.59 25.08
C GLU A 192 -8.53 -16.91 23.65
N TRP A 193 -7.89 -16.29 22.66
CA TRP A 193 -8.04 -16.63 21.25
C TRP A 193 -6.69 -16.87 20.61
N GLU A 194 -6.61 -17.86 19.72
CA GLU A 194 -5.39 -18.13 18.95
C GLU A 194 -5.30 -17.15 17.77
N GLY A 195 -4.13 -16.55 17.60
CA GLY A 195 -3.85 -15.65 16.49
C GLY A 195 -3.09 -16.33 15.35
N ARG A 196 -3.15 -15.74 14.17
CA ARG A 196 -2.44 -16.17 12.95
C ARG A 196 -1.82 -14.98 12.24
N VAL A 197 -0.73 -15.23 11.54
CA VAL A 197 -0.05 -14.23 10.71
C VAL A 197 -0.42 -14.42 9.25
N GLN A 198 -0.62 -13.30 8.57
CA GLN A 198 -0.63 -13.21 7.11
C GLN A 198 0.44 -12.20 6.70
N THR A 199 1.27 -12.58 5.73
CA THR A 199 2.26 -11.66 5.17
C THR A 199 1.55 -10.65 4.28
N ILE A 200 1.81 -9.36 4.50
CA ILE A 200 1.36 -8.31 3.59
C ILE A 200 2.44 -8.19 2.51
N GLY A 201 2.08 -8.33 1.23
CA GLY A 201 3.07 -8.28 0.15
C GLY A 201 3.94 -9.54 0.00
N ARG A 202 4.67 -9.61 -1.12
CA ARG A 202 5.43 -10.81 -1.52
C ARG A 202 6.93 -10.59 -1.60
N GLU A 203 7.36 -9.37 -1.87
CA GLU A 203 8.76 -9.03 -2.10
C GLU A 203 9.22 -7.91 -1.18
N GLY A 204 10.37 -8.11 -0.55
CA GLY A 204 11.06 -7.11 0.27
C GLY A 204 10.63 -7.07 1.73
N GLU A 205 10.93 -5.95 2.39
CA GLU A 205 10.66 -5.76 3.82
C GLU A 205 9.21 -5.33 4.01
N CYS A 206 8.35 -6.27 4.35
CA CYS A 206 6.92 -6.00 4.48
C CYS A 206 6.41 -6.06 5.93
N PRO A 207 5.36 -5.29 6.26
CA PRO A 207 4.59 -5.48 7.48
C PRO A 207 3.91 -6.84 7.51
N ILE A 208 3.42 -7.22 8.68
CA ILE A 208 2.59 -8.42 8.85
C ILE A 208 1.17 -8.04 9.29
N LEU A 209 0.19 -8.85 8.90
CA LEU A 209 -1.16 -8.81 9.44
C LEU A 209 -1.29 -9.92 10.47
N ILE A 210 -1.74 -9.59 11.67
CA ILE A 210 -2.07 -10.54 12.73
C ILE A 210 -3.57 -10.51 12.94
N GLN A 211 -4.21 -11.67 13.04
CA GLN A 211 -5.66 -11.77 13.22
C GLN A 211 -6.04 -13.03 14.01
N VAL A 212 -7.25 -13.04 14.58
CA VAL A 212 -7.91 -14.24 15.13
C VAL A 212 -8.50 -15.08 14.00
#